data_AF-A0A956EAN7-F1
#
_entry.id   AF-A0A956EAN7-F1
#
_cell.length_a   1.000
_cell.length_b   1.000
_cell.length_c   1.000
_cell.angle_alpha   90.00
_cell.angle_beta   90.00
_cell.angle_gamma   90.00
#
_symmetry.space_group_name_H-M   'P 1'
#
loop_
_entity.id
_entity.type
_entity.pdbx_description
1 polymer ?
#
loop_
_entity_poly.entity_id
_entity_poly.type
_entity_poly.pdbx_seq_one_letter_code
_entity_poly.pdbx_strand_id
1 'polypeptide(L)'
;MTLSGAVLAFLLSVPRFHEDAAEPPLQRVDRLSDLARGIAAASYRATCTGPFASARDCRRIWSGDAVELAALQAVTAVGESALSARIQARGCHPHECDSGRSQGPMQVQALGPVSHELWARIGPGPDGAMAAAWACTLAYSAHAGSCSDRGRAGIVAGYASGSSCAWRRADARAYRWSRAEIKIRALLVQH
;
A
#
# COMPACT_ATOMS: atom_id res chain seq x y z
N MET A 1 -13.56 -7.84 13.94
CA MET A 1 -13.20 -6.62 13.15
C MET A 1 -12.89 -6.99 11.70
N THR A 2 -13.12 -6.11 10.70
CA THR A 2 -12.75 -6.39 9.29
C THR A 2 -11.29 -6.03 9.00
N LEU A 3 -10.68 -6.58 7.93
CA LEU A 3 -9.32 -6.21 7.51
C LEU A 3 -9.19 -4.71 7.21
N SER A 4 -10.17 -4.11 6.52
CA SER A 4 -10.16 -2.67 6.27
C SER A 4 -10.23 -1.86 7.58
N GLY A 5 -10.99 -2.33 8.58
CA GLY A 5 -11.04 -1.69 9.90
C GLY A 5 -9.70 -1.75 10.63
N ALA A 6 -9.03 -2.91 10.61
CA ALA A 6 -7.72 -3.09 11.23
C ALA A 6 -6.63 -2.24 10.54
N VAL A 7 -6.65 -2.19 9.21
CA VAL A 7 -5.75 -1.31 8.43
C VAL A 7 -6.04 0.16 8.74
N LEU A 8 -7.29 0.58 8.79
CA LEU A 8 -7.66 1.97 9.14
C LEU A 8 -7.14 2.35 10.53
N ALA A 9 -7.34 1.50 11.54
CA ALA A 9 -6.83 1.72 12.89
C ALA A 9 -5.30 1.83 12.91
N PHE A 10 -4.60 0.98 12.13
CA PHE A 10 -3.15 1.10 11.97
C PHE A 10 -2.75 2.44 11.34
N LEU A 11 -3.38 2.87 10.24
CA LEU A 11 -3.08 4.12 9.56
C LEU A 11 -3.35 5.35 10.45
N LEU A 12 -4.44 5.33 11.23
CA LEU A 12 -4.78 6.40 12.18
C LEU A 12 -3.83 6.46 13.38
N SER A 13 -3.14 5.36 13.71
CA SER A 13 -2.11 5.33 14.76
C SER A 13 -0.81 6.05 14.37
N VAL A 14 -0.63 6.36 13.08
CA VAL A 14 0.54 7.06 12.57
C VAL A 14 0.36 8.56 12.82
N PRO A 15 1.37 9.25 13.40
CA PRO A 15 1.32 10.69 13.59
C PRO A 15 0.99 11.43 12.30
N ARG A 16 0.22 12.51 12.41
CA ARG A 16 -0.11 13.35 11.25
C ARG A 16 1.17 13.95 10.66
N PHE A 17 1.21 14.06 9.34
CA PHE A 17 2.24 14.83 8.68
C PHE A 17 2.06 16.31 9.04
N HIS A 18 3.15 17.01 9.34
CA HIS A 18 3.10 18.36 9.89
C HIS A 18 2.42 19.38 8.96
N GLU A 19 2.54 19.22 7.63
CA GLU A 19 1.85 20.05 6.64
C GLU A 19 0.33 19.80 6.59
N ASP A 20 -0.15 18.67 7.13
CA ASP A 20 -1.58 18.36 7.23
C ASP A 20 -2.19 18.84 8.55
N ALA A 21 -1.53 19.75 9.29
CA ALA A 21 -2.05 20.23 10.57
C ALA A 21 -3.47 20.84 10.45
N ALA A 22 -3.77 21.44 9.30
CA ALA A 22 -5.08 22.02 8.99
C ALA A 22 -6.13 20.98 8.51
N GLU A 23 -5.75 19.72 8.26
CA GLU A 23 -6.69 18.68 7.84
C GLU A 23 -7.71 18.38 8.97
N PRO A 24 -9.01 18.59 8.74
CA PRO A 24 -10.03 18.28 9.74
C PRO A 24 -10.01 16.79 10.11
N PRO A 25 -10.19 16.43 11.40
CA PRO A 25 -10.12 15.04 11.83
C PRO A 25 -11.02 14.07 11.08
N LEU A 26 -12.26 14.47 10.76
CA LEU A 26 -13.19 13.63 10.01
C LEU A 26 -12.74 13.41 8.56
N GLN A 27 -12.23 14.46 7.90
CA GLN A 27 -11.69 14.33 6.53
C GLN A 27 -10.50 13.37 6.48
N ARG A 28 -9.64 13.39 7.52
CA ARG A 28 -8.56 12.41 7.65
C ARG A 28 -9.10 10.99 7.79
N VAL A 29 -10.12 10.79 8.61
CA VAL A 29 -10.75 9.46 8.80
C VAL A 29 -11.33 8.96 7.48
N ASP A 30 -12.08 9.79 6.76
CA ASP A 30 -12.70 9.42 5.48
C ASP A 30 -11.65 9.04 4.43
N ARG A 31 -10.63 9.89 4.25
CA ARG A 31 -9.54 9.65 3.30
C ARG A 31 -8.74 8.39 3.63
N LEU A 32 -8.41 8.16 4.91
CA LEU A 32 -7.69 6.96 5.32
C LEU A 32 -8.59 5.71 5.29
N SER A 33 -9.92 5.88 5.42
CA SER A 33 -10.90 4.81 5.25
C SER A 33 -10.96 4.36 3.78
N ASP A 34 -10.95 5.29 2.82
CA ASP A 34 -10.83 4.97 1.40
C ASP A 34 -9.56 4.17 1.11
N LEU A 35 -8.42 4.63 1.64
CA LEU A 35 -7.16 3.93 1.51
C LEU A 35 -7.19 2.53 2.12
N ALA A 36 -7.70 2.40 3.34
CA ALA A 36 -7.79 1.12 4.04
C ALA A 36 -8.72 0.12 3.33
N ARG A 37 -9.84 0.60 2.77
CA ARG A 37 -10.74 -0.21 1.92
C ARG A 37 -10.04 -0.66 0.66
N GLY A 38 -9.33 0.25 -0.03
CA GLY A 38 -8.53 -0.08 -1.21
C GLY A 38 -7.48 -1.15 -0.92
N ILE A 39 -6.70 -0.98 0.15
CA ILE A 39 -5.68 -1.95 0.59
C ILE A 39 -6.29 -3.32 0.89
N ALA A 40 -7.38 -3.36 1.66
CA ALA A 40 -8.04 -4.63 2.00
C ALA A 40 -8.60 -5.32 0.76
N ALA A 41 -9.29 -4.58 -0.12
CA ALA A 41 -9.85 -5.13 -1.35
C ALA A 41 -8.77 -5.67 -2.29
N ALA A 42 -7.69 -4.91 -2.50
CA ALA A 42 -6.56 -5.35 -3.32
C ALA A 42 -5.87 -6.59 -2.74
N SER A 43 -5.72 -6.65 -1.41
CA SER A 43 -5.10 -7.78 -0.73
C SER A 43 -5.96 -9.04 -0.84
N TYR A 44 -7.27 -8.95 -0.55
CA TYR A 44 -8.20 -10.07 -0.71
C TYR A 44 -8.25 -10.58 -2.16
N ARG A 45 -8.26 -9.66 -3.14
CA ARG A 45 -8.23 -10.01 -4.56
C ARG A 45 -6.95 -10.74 -4.93
N ALA A 46 -5.79 -10.26 -4.51
CA ALA A 46 -4.50 -10.85 -4.86
C ALA A 46 -4.26 -12.23 -4.25
N THR A 47 -4.92 -12.52 -3.12
CA THR A 47 -4.83 -13.82 -2.44
C THR A 47 -6.01 -14.74 -2.71
N CYS A 48 -7.03 -14.28 -3.45
CA CYS A 48 -8.30 -14.99 -3.65
C CYS A 48 -8.95 -15.44 -2.34
N THR A 49 -9.10 -14.50 -1.41
CA THR A 49 -9.74 -14.73 -0.11
C THR A 49 -10.82 -13.69 0.15
N GLY A 50 -11.55 -13.84 1.27
CA GLY A 50 -12.65 -12.93 1.62
C GLY A 50 -13.72 -12.89 0.53
N PRO A 51 -14.14 -11.70 0.05
CA PRO A 51 -15.13 -11.57 -1.02
C PRO A 51 -14.75 -12.23 -2.35
N PHE A 52 -13.47 -12.54 -2.56
CA PHE A 52 -12.96 -13.13 -3.80
C PHE A 52 -12.73 -14.65 -3.71
N ALA A 53 -13.01 -15.28 -2.57
CA ALA A 53 -12.75 -16.71 -2.35
C ALA A 53 -13.53 -17.64 -3.31
N SER A 54 -14.73 -17.25 -3.70
CA SER A 54 -15.61 -18.00 -4.61
C SER A 54 -15.69 -17.40 -6.02
N ALA A 55 -14.90 -16.35 -6.31
CA ALA A 55 -14.92 -15.71 -7.62
C ALA A 55 -14.23 -16.62 -8.66
N ARG A 56 -14.99 -17.05 -9.67
CA ARG A 56 -14.54 -18.01 -10.70
C ARG A 56 -13.24 -17.60 -11.40
N ASP A 57 -13.05 -16.31 -11.61
CA ASP A 57 -11.90 -15.76 -12.34
C ASP A 57 -10.81 -15.21 -11.42
N CYS A 58 -10.87 -15.48 -10.11
CA CYS A 58 -9.81 -15.05 -9.22
C CYS A 58 -8.55 -15.88 -9.44
N ARG A 59 -7.45 -15.20 -9.74
CA ARG A 59 -6.12 -15.80 -9.81
C ARG A 59 -5.25 -15.23 -8.71
N ARG A 60 -4.70 -16.12 -7.89
CA ARG A 60 -3.76 -15.75 -6.84
C ARG A 60 -2.47 -15.23 -7.49
N ILE A 61 -2.13 -13.98 -7.20
CA ILE A 61 -0.89 -13.33 -7.67
C ILE A 61 0.05 -13.01 -6.51
N TRP A 62 -0.39 -13.16 -5.27
CA TRP A 62 0.42 -13.02 -4.07
C TRP A 62 0.53 -14.36 -3.34
N SER A 63 1.75 -14.82 -3.06
CA SER A 63 2.00 -16.12 -2.42
C SER A 63 1.76 -16.12 -0.91
N GLY A 64 1.92 -14.98 -0.23
CA GLY A 64 1.57 -14.82 1.19
C GLY A 64 0.07 -14.66 1.44
N ASP A 65 -0.33 -14.22 2.63
CA ASP A 65 -1.75 -14.00 2.96
C ASP A 65 -2.19 -12.52 2.83
N ALA A 66 -3.50 -12.29 2.94
CA ALA A 66 -4.10 -10.97 2.74
C ALA A 66 -3.67 -9.96 3.83
N VAL A 67 -3.43 -10.42 5.06
CA VAL A 67 -3.02 -9.55 6.17
C VAL A 67 -1.58 -9.11 5.98
N GLU A 68 -0.71 -10.05 5.59
CA GLU A 68 0.67 -9.80 5.24
C GLU A 68 0.79 -8.75 4.12
N LEU A 69 0.05 -8.91 3.02
CA LEU A 69 0.06 -7.96 1.91
C LEU A 69 -0.54 -6.59 2.30
N ALA A 70 -1.61 -6.57 3.08
CA ALA A 70 -2.20 -5.34 3.58
C ALA A 70 -1.23 -4.55 4.46
N ALA A 71 -0.48 -5.25 5.33
CA ALA A 71 0.54 -4.66 6.17
C ALA A 71 1.70 -4.05 5.36
N LEU A 72 2.14 -4.74 4.30
CA LEU A 72 3.15 -4.21 3.39
C LEU A 72 2.67 -2.90 2.76
N GLN A 73 1.49 -2.90 2.15
CA GLN A 73 0.91 -1.72 1.51
C GLN A 73 0.72 -0.55 2.49
N ALA A 74 0.27 -0.82 3.71
CA ALA A 74 0.10 0.20 4.73
C ALA A 74 1.44 0.84 5.14
N VAL A 75 2.49 0.04 5.34
CA VAL A 75 3.83 0.56 5.65
C VAL A 75 4.43 1.31 4.47
N THR A 76 4.14 0.89 3.24
CA THR A 76 4.54 1.61 2.04
C THR A 76 3.86 2.96 1.98
N ALA A 77 2.55 3.04 2.20
CA ALA A 77 1.85 4.32 2.22
C ALA A 77 2.44 5.29 3.26
N VAL A 78 2.76 4.80 4.45
CA VAL A 78 3.43 5.59 5.50
C VAL A 78 4.83 6.01 5.07
N GLY A 79 5.61 5.09 4.53
CA GLY A 79 7.01 5.33 4.18
C GLY A 79 7.21 6.19 2.94
N GLU A 80 6.22 6.26 2.04
CA GLU A 80 6.30 6.95 0.76
C GLU A 80 5.62 8.33 0.80
N SER A 81 4.53 8.49 1.56
CA SER A 81 3.79 9.75 1.59
C SER A 81 3.63 10.36 2.98
N ALA A 82 4.09 9.68 4.04
CA ALA A 82 3.73 10.01 5.43
C ALA A 82 2.20 10.13 5.64
N LEU A 83 1.40 9.51 4.76
CA LEU A 83 -0.05 9.67 4.67
C LEU A 83 -0.52 11.12 4.45
N SER A 84 0.30 11.95 3.80
CA SER A 84 -0.01 13.35 3.49
C SER A 84 -1.27 13.47 2.63
N ALA A 85 -2.20 14.32 3.04
CA ALA A 85 -3.39 14.64 2.27
C ALA A 85 -3.03 15.29 0.93
N ARG A 86 -2.05 16.20 0.92
CA ARG A 86 -1.54 16.89 -0.27
C ARG A 86 -0.99 15.89 -1.31
N ILE A 87 -0.11 14.99 -0.87
CA ILE A 87 0.50 13.99 -1.77
C ILE A 87 -0.59 13.05 -2.36
N GLN A 88 -1.56 12.65 -1.55
CA GLN A 88 -2.68 11.83 -2.03
C GLN A 88 -3.59 12.57 -3.02
N ALA A 89 -3.70 13.90 -2.89
CA ALA A 89 -4.39 14.78 -3.83
C ALA A 89 -3.51 15.18 -5.04
N ARG A 90 -2.42 14.46 -5.33
CA ARG A 90 -1.46 14.72 -6.42
C ARG A 90 -0.70 16.05 -6.32
N GLY A 91 -0.70 16.70 -5.16
CA GLY A 91 -0.06 17.99 -4.93
C GLY A 91 1.44 17.89 -4.65
N CYS A 92 2.20 17.05 -5.35
CA CYS A 92 3.63 16.81 -5.09
C CYS A 92 4.50 18.06 -5.33
N HIS A 93 5.47 18.31 -4.46
CA HIS A 93 6.54 19.27 -4.73
C HIS A 93 7.56 18.69 -5.72
N PRO A 94 8.39 19.51 -6.40
CA PRO A 94 9.32 19.04 -7.44
C PRO A 94 10.34 17.96 -6.98
N HIS A 95 10.69 17.96 -5.69
CA HIS A 95 11.63 17.01 -5.09
C HIS A 95 10.93 15.79 -4.46
N GLU A 96 9.59 15.78 -4.47
CA GLU A 96 8.78 14.64 -4.04
C GLU A 96 8.32 13.85 -5.27
N CYS A 97 7.79 12.66 -5.02
CA CYS A 97 7.12 11.86 -6.05
C CYS A 97 7.94 11.60 -7.30
N ASP A 98 9.25 11.39 -7.12
CA ASP A 98 10.22 11.18 -8.19
C ASP A 98 10.10 12.19 -9.34
N SER A 99 9.86 13.47 -8.99
CA SER A 99 9.63 14.57 -9.93
C SER A 99 8.38 14.35 -10.80
N GLY A 100 7.30 13.86 -10.19
CA GLY A 100 6.01 13.61 -10.83
C GLY A 100 5.90 12.28 -11.56
N ARG A 101 6.91 11.39 -11.45
CA ARG A 101 6.90 10.05 -12.07
C ARG A 101 6.17 9.01 -11.22
N SER A 102 6.09 9.24 -9.91
CA SER A 102 5.27 8.45 -8.99
C SER A 102 4.06 9.26 -8.51
N GLN A 103 2.98 8.59 -8.11
CA GLN A 103 1.82 9.28 -7.55
C GLN A 103 1.02 8.44 -6.53
N GLY A 104 0.20 9.14 -5.75
CA GLY A 104 -0.71 8.55 -4.76
C GLY A 104 -0.01 8.17 -3.45
N PRO A 105 -0.76 7.56 -2.50
CA PRO A 105 -0.26 7.29 -1.16
C PRO A 105 0.97 6.37 -1.12
N MET A 106 1.09 5.43 -2.05
CA MET A 106 2.20 4.49 -2.14
C MET A 106 3.27 4.90 -3.17
N GLN A 107 3.16 6.09 -3.78
CA GLN A 107 4.12 6.59 -4.77
C GLN A 107 4.38 5.57 -5.90
N VAL A 108 3.31 5.06 -6.49
CA VAL A 108 3.41 4.05 -7.54
C VAL A 108 3.88 4.71 -8.83
N GLN A 109 4.81 4.08 -9.53
CA GLN A 109 5.26 4.46 -10.88
C GLN A 109 4.57 3.62 -11.96
N ALA A 110 4.39 4.17 -13.16
CA ALA A 110 3.90 3.44 -14.33
C ALA A 110 5.00 2.55 -14.95
N LEU A 111 5.50 1.58 -14.19
CA LEU A 111 6.58 0.68 -14.61
C LEU A 111 6.17 -0.79 -14.47
N GLY A 112 6.78 -1.65 -15.30
CA GLY A 112 6.66 -3.10 -15.21
C GLY A 112 5.20 -3.57 -15.26
N PRO A 113 4.66 -4.18 -14.18
CA PRO A 113 3.30 -4.73 -14.17
C PRO A 113 2.19 -3.66 -14.04
N VAL A 114 2.53 -2.38 -13.90
CA VAL A 114 1.55 -1.28 -13.78
C VAL A 114 1.40 -0.57 -15.12
N SER A 115 0.23 -0.72 -15.76
CA SER A 115 -0.08 -0.01 -17.00
C SER A 115 -0.27 1.50 -16.77
N HIS A 116 0.00 2.30 -17.80
CA HIS A 116 -0.26 3.75 -17.77
C HIS A 116 -1.74 4.07 -17.49
N GLU A 117 -2.67 3.27 -18.01
CA GLU A 117 -4.11 3.44 -17.78
C GLU A 117 -4.46 3.25 -16.29
N LEU A 118 -3.95 2.18 -15.66
CA LEU A 118 -4.16 1.96 -14.23
C LEU A 118 -3.49 3.05 -13.41
N TRP A 119 -2.27 3.43 -13.78
CA TRP A 119 -1.53 4.49 -13.11
C TRP A 119 -2.30 5.81 -13.16
N ALA A 120 -2.84 6.20 -14.33
CA ALA A 120 -3.60 7.43 -14.51
C ALA A 120 -4.87 7.53 -13.64
N ARG A 121 -5.41 6.39 -13.19
CA ARG A 121 -6.57 6.33 -12.28
C ARG A 121 -6.21 6.57 -10.81
N ILE A 122 -4.93 6.52 -10.42
CA ILE A 122 -4.48 6.73 -9.04
C ILE A 122 -4.72 8.19 -8.64
N GLY A 123 -5.48 8.45 -7.59
CA GLY A 123 -5.83 9.81 -7.17
C GLY A 123 -6.62 9.86 -5.86
N PRO A 124 -7.22 11.00 -5.54
CA PRO A 124 -8.05 11.13 -4.35
C PRO A 124 -9.36 10.34 -4.46
N GLY A 125 -9.98 10.07 -3.31
CA GLY A 125 -11.25 9.37 -3.21
C GLY A 125 -11.15 7.85 -3.33
N PRO A 126 -12.30 7.15 -3.27
CA PRO A 126 -12.35 5.70 -3.14
C PRO A 126 -11.78 4.97 -4.37
N ASP A 127 -12.14 5.41 -5.58
CA ASP A 127 -11.67 4.76 -6.82
C ASP A 127 -10.16 4.94 -7.02
N GLY A 128 -9.64 6.13 -6.70
CA GLY A 128 -8.22 6.44 -6.78
C GLY A 128 -7.40 5.66 -5.76
N ALA A 129 -7.93 5.49 -4.54
CA ALA A 129 -7.33 4.66 -3.50
C ALA A 129 -7.32 3.16 -3.89
N MET A 130 -8.39 2.66 -4.49
CA MET A 130 -8.45 1.30 -5.02
C MET A 130 -7.44 1.08 -6.16
N ALA A 131 -7.34 2.03 -7.09
CA ALA A 131 -6.34 1.98 -8.16
C ALA A 131 -4.91 1.98 -7.59
N ALA A 132 -4.63 2.83 -6.59
CA ALA A 132 -3.32 2.89 -5.93
C ALA A 132 -2.95 1.56 -5.28
N ALA A 133 -3.85 0.99 -4.48
CA ALA A 133 -3.64 -0.27 -3.80
C ALA A 133 -3.45 -1.44 -4.77
N TRP A 134 -4.26 -1.49 -5.84
CA TRP A 134 -4.12 -2.53 -6.86
C TRP A 134 -2.81 -2.42 -7.63
N ALA A 135 -2.42 -1.22 -8.06
CA ALA A 135 -1.16 -0.99 -8.76
C ALA A 135 0.05 -1.33 -7.87
N CYS A 136 0.01 -0.94 -6.60
CA CYS A 136 1.01 -1.30 -5.60
C CYS A 136 1.11 -2.82 -5.42
N THR A 137 -0.03 -3.50 -5.36
CA THR A 137 -0.10 -4.97 -5.27
C THR A 137 0.53 -5.66 -6.47
N LEU A 138 0.23 -5.21 -7.69
CA LEU A 138 0.84 -5.76 -8.91
C LEU A 138 2.36 -5.64 -8.90
N ALA A 139 2.88 -4.46 -8.52
CA ALA A 139 4.31 -4.22 -8.40
C ALA A 139 4.96 -5.18 -7.37
N TYR A 140 4.36 -5.30 -6.17
CA TYR A 140 4.87 -6.22 -5.15
C TYR A 140 4.82 -7.68 -5.56
N SER A 141 3.71 -8.12 -6.16
CA SER A 141 3.55 -9.49 -6.65
C SER A 141 4.62 -9.88 -7.68
N ALA A 142 4.98 -8.98 -8.60
CA ALA A 142 6.06 -9.22 -9.55
C ALA A 142 7.40 -9.42 -8.84
N HIS A 143 7.73 -8.57 -7.86
CA HIS A 143 8.99 -8.67 -7.11
C HIS A 143 9.01 -9.78 -6.06
N ALA A 144 7.86 -10.24 -5.58
CA ALA A 144 7.77 -11.42 -4.72
C ALA A 144 8.23 -12.69 -5.43
N GLY A 145 8.06 -12.79 -6.74
CA GLY A 145 8.66 -13.85 -7.55
C GLY A 145 10.17 -13.64 -7.70
N SER A 146 10.56 -12.49 -8.27
CA SER A 146 11.94 -12.26 -8.73
C SER A 146 12.97 -11.98 -7.63
N CYS A 147 12.54 -11.54 -6.44
CA CYS A 147 13.41 -11.18 -5.32
C CYS A 147 13.19 -12.07 -4.08
N SER A 148 12.63 -13.26 -4.28
CA SER A 148 12.25 -14.19 -3.21
C SER A 148 13.44 -14.71 -2.39
N ASP A 149 14.61 -14.85 -3.00
CA ASP A 149 15.87 -15.29 -2.38
C ASP A 149 16.31 -14.37 -1.23
N ARG A 150 15.91 -13.09 -1.26
CA ARG A 150 16.19 -12.08 -0.24
C ARG A 150 15.02 -11.81 0.70
N GLY A 151 13.97 -12.65 0.64
CA GLY A 151 12.78 -12.56 1.47
C GLY A 151 12.11 -11.18 1.42
N ARG A 152 11.61 -10.71 2.57
CA ARG A 152 10.86 -9.45 2.68
C ARG A 152 11.65 -8.22 2.21
N ALA A 153 12.94 -8.17 2.53
CA ALA A 153 13.80 -7.06 2.13
C ALA A 153 13.96 -7.01 0.61
N GLY A 154 14.09 -8.16 -0.05
CA GLY A 154 14.12 -8.27 -1.52
C GLY A 154 12.88 -7.67 -2.18
N ILE A 155 11.70 -8.03 -1.69
CA ILE A 155 10.41 -7.53 -2.22
C ILE A 155 10.31 -6.00 -2.08
N VAL A 156 10.68 -5.49 -0.91
CA VAL A 156 10.70 -4.05 -0.65
C VAL A 156 11.70 -3.33 -1.55
N ALA A 157 12.89 -3.88 -1.74
CA ALA A 157 13.92 -3.32 -2.60
C ALA A 157 13.50 -3.30 -4.07
N GLY A 158 12.89 -4.40 -4.54
CA GLY A 158 12.37 -4.51 -5.89
C GLY A 158 11.37 -3.40 -6.19
N TYR A 159 10.39 -3.20 -5.30
CA TYR A 159 9.42 -2.11 -5.43
C TYR A 159 10.08 -0.72 -5.42
N ALA A 160 10.98 -0.47 -4.46
CA ALA A 160 11.58 0.85 -4.27
C ALA A 160 12.55 1.24 -5.39
N SER A 161 13.14 0.26 -6.09
CA SER A 161 14.14 0.50 -7.15
C SER A 161 13.62 0.22 -8.56
N GLY A 162 12.52 -0.52 -8.70
CA GLY A 162 11.95 -0.99 -9.96
C GLY A 162 12.71 -2.13 -10.63
N SER A 163 13.98 -2.38 -10.29
CA SER A 163 14.84 -3.36 -11.00
C SER A 163 15.83 -4.13 -10.13
N SER A 164 16.08 -3.69 -8.89
CA SER A 164 17.09 -4.29 -8.00
C SER A 164 16.45 -4.90 -6.76
N CYS A 165 16.84 -6.13 -6.43
CA CYS A 165 16.48 -6.77 -5.16
C CYS A 165 17.34 -6.26 -3.97
N ALA A 166 18.09 -5.16 -4.16
CA ALA A 166 18.93 -4.53 -3.16
C ALA A 166 18.63 -3.02 -3.06
N TRP A 167 18.32 -2.55 -1.86
CA TRP A 167 18.14 -1.13 -1.54
C TRP A 167 18.53 -0.87 -0.10
N ARG A 168 19.33 0.18 0.16
CA ARG A 168 19.93 0.45 1.47
C ARG A 168 18.94 0.58 2.64
N ARG A 169 17.67 0.89 2.36
CA ARG A 169 16.61 1.06 3.39
C ARG A 169 15.63 -0.12 3.42
N ALA A 170 15.90 -1.19 2.67
CA ALA A 170 14.99 -2.32 2.52
C ALA A 170 14.75 -3.04 3.84
N ASP A 171 15.81 -3.36 4.58
CA ASP A 171 15.70 -4.07 5.86
C ASP A 171 14.89 -3.29 6.89
N ALA A 172 15.12 -1.98 7.00
CA ALA A 172 14.38 -1.12 7.91
C ALA A 172 12.88 -1.07 7.57
N ARG A 173 12.53 -1.07 6.28
CA ARG A 173 11.12 -1.09 5.84
C ARG A 173 10.50 -2.49 5.95
N ALA A 174 11.26 -3.56 5.71
CA ALA A 174 10.83 -4.94 5.96
C ALA A 174 10.57 -5.21 7.45
N TYR A 175 11.40 -4.67 8.34
CA TYR A 175 11.16 -4.72 9.78
C TYR A 175 9.85 -4.01 10.17
N ARG A 176 9.61 -2.80 9.63
CA ARG A 176 8.35 -2.08 9.83
C ARG A 176 7.15 -2.86 9.30
N TRP A 177 7.28 -3.53 8.15
CA TRP A 177 6.25 -4.42 7.61
C TRP A 177 5.91 -5.53 8.59
N SER A 178 6.89 -6.28 9.12
CA SER A 178 6.64 -7.31 10.13
C SER A 178 5.94 -6.76 11.38
N ARG A 179 6.32 -5.57 11.85
CA ARG A 179 5.67 -4.91 13.00
C ARG A 179 4.23 -4.50 12.70
N ALA A 180 3.97 -3.99 11.50
CA ALA A 180 2.62 -3.62 11.08
C ALA A 180 1.72 -4.84 10.95
N GLU A 181 2.24 -5.94 10.42
CA GLU A 181 1.51 -7.20 10.29
C GLU A 181 1.07 -7.72 11.66
N ILE A 182 1.98 -7.79 12.65
CA ILE A 182 1.65 -8.21 14.01
C ILE A 182 0.54 -7.33 14.60
N LYS A 183 0.64 -6.00 14.44
CA LYS A 183 -0.37 -5.06 14.93
C LYS A 183 -1.73 -5.27 14.26
N ILE A 184 -1.77 -5.41 12.94
CA ILE A 184 -3.02 -5.61 12.18
C ILE A 184 -3.65 -6.95 12.57
N ARG A 185 -2.85 -8.02 12.72
CA ARG A 185 -3.35 -9.31 13.21
C ARG A 185 -3.93 -9.21 14.62
N ALA A 186 -3.25 -8.51 15.54
CA ALA A 186 -3.77 -8.32 16.90
C ALA A 186 -5.13 -7.60 16.90
N LEU A 187 -5.27 -6.54 16.09
CA LEU A 187 -6.53 -5.80 15.93
C LEU A 187 -7.67 -6.68 15.38
N LEU A 188 -7.34 -7.65 14.51
CA LEU A 188 -8.32 -8.58 13.95
C LEU A 188 -8.82 -9.63 14.95
N VAL A 189 -8.03 -9.98 15.97
CA VAL A 189 -8.39 -11.01 16.97
C VAL A 189 -9.12 -10.42 18.18
N GLN A 190 -8.94 -9.13 18.47
CA GLN A 190 -9.55 -8.46 19.62
C GLN A 190 -11.07 -8.21 19.47
N HIS A 191 -11.67 -8.50 18.31
CA HIS A 191 -13.06 -8.24 17.98
C HIS A 191 -13.60 -9.21 16.93
#